data_AF-A0A1G4S8N9-F1
#
_entry.id   AF-A0A1G4S8N9-F1
#
_cell.length_a   1.000
_cell.length_b   1.000
_cell.length_c   1.000
_cell.angle_alpha   90.00
_cell.angle_beta   90.00
_cell.angle_gamma   90.00
#
_symmetry.space_group_name_H-M   'P 1'
#
loop_
_entity.id
_entity.type
_entity.pdbx_description
1 polymer ?
#
loop_
_entity_poly.entity_id
_entity_poly.type
_entity_poly.pdbx_seq_one_letter_code
_entity_poly.pdbx_strand_id
1 'polypeptide(L)'
;MEFFNKVGKMAIGSRLRMLTETISEDAARIYKLYDIDFQPKWFPVFYVLQDGAEFTITAIAKEIGHSHPSVSKIIAEMVKNGFVIEKKDKADGRRNMVSLSAKGIEVGKKIQDQYADVTNAVEELLSQANHDLWKAIEEWEYLLEQKSLLRRVQAHQKIRESNKVHIVPYEPKYARAFKALNEEWISQYFKMEEADYKALDNADGYIINNGGHILVALYNDEPVGVCALLKMDDPDYDYELAKMAVSPKARGKNIGFLLGQAIVEKAKSLGAHKLYLESNTILKPAISLYHKLGFVKVAGRPSPYERANIQMELELK
;
A
#
# COMPACT_ATOMS: atom_id res chain seq x y z
N MET A 1 33.63 3.95 -6.31
CA MET A 1 32.15 3.94 -6.22
C MET A 1 31.61 5.26 -5.64
N GLU A 2 31.91 6.42 -6.25
CA GLU A 2 31.42 7.71 -5.71
C GLU A 2 29.90 7.87 -5.78
N PHE A 3 29.28 7.30 -6.82
CA PHE A 3 27.83 7.37 -7.02
C PHE A 3 27.04 6.81 -5.83
N PHE A 4 27.36 5.61 -5.36
CA PHE A 4 26.63 4.98 -4.24
C PHE A 4 26.88 5.67 -2.91
N ASN A 5 28.07 6.26 -2.72
CA ASN A 5 28.35 7.06 -1.53
C ASN A 5 27.53 8.35 -1.51
N LYS A 6 27.32 8.97 -2.67
CA LYS A 6 26.51 10.18 -2.82
C LYS A 6 25.00 9.92 -2.73
N VAL A 7 24.50 8.90 -3.42
CA VAL A 7 23.06 8.59 -3.52
C VAL A 7 22.56 7.77 -2.32
N GLY A 8 23.45 6.99 -1.71
CA GLY A 8 23.16 6.19 -0.52
C GLY A 8 22.09 5.14 -0.74
N LYS A 9 21.26 4.92 0.29
CA LYS A 9 20.25 3.85 0.34
C LYS A 9 19.17 3.97 -0.74
N MET A 10 18.95 5.15 -1.31
CA MET A 10 18.01 5.34 -2.42
C MET A 10 18.41 4.53 -3.67
N ALA A 11 19.71 4.29 -3.86
CA ALA A 11 20.23 3.51 -4.99
C ALA A 11 20.30 2.00 -4.72
N ILE A 12 19.57 1.47 -3.74
CA ILE A 12 19.63 0.04 -3.38
C ILE A 12 19.36 -0.87 -4.60
N GLY A 13 18.35 -0.56 -5.41
CA GLY A 13 18.04 -1.33 -6.62
C GLY A 13 19.17 -1.28 -7.66
N SER A 14 19.80 -0.12 -7.87
CA SER A 14 20.95 0.00 -8.76
C SER A 14 22.16 -0.77 -8.25
N ARG A 15 22.39 -0.79 -6.94
CA ARG A 15 23.50 -1.52 -6.32
C ARG A 15 23.32 -3.04 -6.44
N LEU A 16 22.10 -3.52 -6.21
CA LEU A 16 21.73 -4.93 -6.43
C LEU A 16 21.92 -5.33 -7.90
N ARG A 17 21.45 -4.50 -8.84
CA ARG A 17 21.62 -4.77 -10.27
C ARG A 17 23.09 -4.91 -10.66
N MET A 18 23.95 -3.99 -10.19
CA MET A 18 25.38 -4.05 -10.47
C MET A 18 26.02 -5.34 -9.93
N LEU A 19 25.63 -5.76 -8.71
CA LEU A 19 26.09 -7.02 -8.13
C LEU A 19 25.65 -8.23 -8.96
N THR A 20 24.39 -8.26 -9.40
CA THR A 20 23.88 -9.30 -10.30
C THR A 20 24.64 -9.34 -11.62
N GLU A 21 24.95 -8.18 -12.22
CA GLU A 21 25.72 -8.09 -13.46
C GLU A 21 27.13 -8.68 -13.27
N THR A 22 27.85 -8.30 -12.21
CA THR A 22 29.18 -8.86 -11.89
C THR A 22 29.15 -10.38 -11.73
N ILE A 23 28.22 -10.91 -10.91
CA ILE A 23 28.09 -12.36 -10.70
C ILE A 23 27.71 -13.08 -12.01
N SER A 24 26.84 -12.48 -12.82
CA SER A 24 26.40 -13.08 -14.10
C SER A 24 27.53 -13.13 -15.14
N GLU A 25 28.41 -12.13 -15.16
CA GLU A 25 29.59 -12.12 -16.02
C GLU A 25 30.57 -13.25 -15.67
N ASP A 26 30.82 -13.47 -14.37
CA ASP A 26 31.67 -14.56 -13.92
C ASP A 26 31.01 -15.92 -14.14
N ALA A 27 29.70 -16.06 -13.92
CA ALA A 27 28.96 -17.28 -14.25
C ALA A 27 29.13 -17.69 -15.72
N ALA A 28 29.09 -16.73 -16.66
CA ALA A 28 29.32 -17.01 -18.08
C ALA A 28 30.76 -17.50 -18.37
N ARG A 29 31.75 -17.05 -17.61
CA ARG A 29 33.14 -17.51 -17.72
C ARG A 29 33.32 -18.89 -17.07
N ILE A 30 32.65 -19.13 -15.95
CA ILE A 30 32.64 -20.43 -15.27
C ILE A 30 32.05 -21.50 -16.20
N TYR A 31 30.95 -21.25 -16.93
CA TYR A 31 30.47 -22.22 -17.92
C TYR A 31 31.53 -22.58 -18.97
N LYS A 32 32.27 -21.59 -19.48
CA LYS A 32 33.36 -21.83 -20.44
C LYS A 32 34.52 -22.62 -19.85
N LEU A 33 34.83 -22.43 -18.55
CA LEU A 33 35.90 -23.16 -17.87
C LEU A 33 35.65 -24.68 -17.85
N TYR A 34 34.39 -25.11 -17.84
CA TYR A 34 33.98 -26.52 -17.86
C TYR A 34 33.53 -26.98 -19.26
N ASP A 35 33.89 -26.25 -20.32
CA ASP A 35 33.52 -26.52 -21.72
C ASP A 35 32.00 -26.63 -21.94
N ILE A 36 31.21 -25.84 -21.21
CA ILE A 36 29.75 -25.80 -21.34
C ILE A 36 29.33 -24.52 -22.06
N ASP A 37 28.74 -24.66 -23.25
CA ASP A 37 28.16 -23.53 -24.01
C ASP A 37 26.77 -23.16 -23.47
N PHE A 38 26.76 -22.48 -22.32
CA PHE A 38 25.56 -22.25 -21.51
C PHE A 38 25.43 -20.78 -21.10
N GLN A 39 24.21 -20.23 -21.10
CA GLN A 39 23.96 -18.87 -20.63
C GLN A 39 23.46 -18.87 -19.18
N PRO A 40 23.96 -17.99 -18.29
CA PRO A 40 23.55 -17.97 -16.87
C PRO A 40 22.04 -17.88 -16.64
N LYS A 41 21.31 -17.10 -17.46
CA LYS A 41 19.85 -16.99 -17.36
C LYS A 41 19.09 -18.30 -17.62
N TRP A 42 19.72 -19.30 -18.22
CA TRP A 42 19.09 -20.61 -18.47
C TRP A 42 19.16 -21.53 -17.26
N PHE A 43 20.04 -21.25 -16.29
CA PHE A 43 20.33 -22.14 -15.17
C PHE A 43 19.09 -22.50 -14.34
N PRO A 44 18.25 -21.55 -13.88
CA PRO A 44 17.10 -21.92 -13.03
C PRO A 44 16.13 -22.87 -13.74
N VAL A 45 15.88 -22.66 -15.03
CA VAL A 45 15.01 -23.53 -15.83
C VAL A 45 15.67 -24.89 -16.03
N PHE A 46 16.96 -24.92 -16.37
CA PHE A 46 17.68 -26.18 -16.58
C PHE A 46 17.77 -27.03 -15.31
N TYR A 47 18.07 -26.41 -14.17
CA TYR A 47 18.18 -27.06 -12.87
C TYR A 47 16.88 -27.75 -12.47
N VAL A 48 15.73 -27.07 -12.62
CA VAL A 48 14.40 -27.66 -12.34
C VAL A 48 14.11 -28.88 -13.22
N LEU A 49 14.59 -28.90 -14.47
CA LEU A 49 14.37 -30.02 -15.40
C LEU A 49 15.36 -31.19 -15.20
N GLN A 50 16.38 -31.01 -14.36
CA GLN A 50 17.53 -31.91 -14.27
C GLN A 50 17.19 -33.26 -13.62
N ASP A 51 16.18 -33.30 -12.75
CA ASP A 51 15.70 -34.52 -12.09
C ASP A 51 14.85 -35.43 -13.02
N GLY A 52 14.79 -35.12 -14.32
CA GLY A 52 14.12 -35.95 -15.32
C GLY A 52 12.60 -35.80 -15.35
N ALA A 53 12.04 -34.86 -14.60
CA ALA A 53 10.62 -34.54 -14.61
C ALA A 53 10.24 -33.63 -15.79
N GLU A 54 9.07 -33.88 -16.39
CA GLU A 54 8.49 -32.98 -17.38
C GLU A 54 7.63 -31.95 -16.66
N PHE A 55 7.81 -30.66 -16.96
CA PHE A 55 7.05 -29.58 -16.34
C PHE A 55 6.33 -28.71 -17.36
N THR A 56 5.19 -28.14 -16.96
CA THR A 56 4.58 -27.05 -17.73
C THR A 56 5.37 -25.75 -17.52
N ILE A 57 5.34 -24.84 -18.50
CA ILE A 57 5.95 -23.50 -18.38
C ILE A 57 5.45 -22.78 -17.11
N THR A 58 4.16 -22.92 -16.78
CA THR A 58 3.55 -22.32 -15.58
C THR A 58 4.10 -22.91 -14.29
N ALA A 59 4.36 -24.22 -14.25
CA ALA A 59 4.98 -24.87 -13.09
C ALA A 59 6.42 -24.39 -12.89
N ILE A 60 7.21 -24.34 -13.97
CA ILE A 60 8.60 -23.83 -13.93
C ILE A 60 8.61 -22.37 -13.43
N ALA A 61 7.76 -21.51 -13.99
CA ALA A 61 7.67 -20.11 -13.59
C ALA A 61 7.33 -19.92 -12.11
N LYS A 62 6.43 -20.76 -11.58
CA LYS A 62 6.08 -20.75 -10.16
C LYS A 62 7.27 -21.20 -9.29
N GLU A 63 7.95 -22.28 -9.68
CA GLU A 63 9.05 -22.86 -8.92
C GLU A 63 10.24 -21.90 -8.78
N ILE A 64 10.65 -21.27 -9.89
CA ILE A 64 11.83 -20.38 -9.91
C ILE A 64 11.50 -18.92 -9.58
N GLY A 65 10.25 -18.60 -9.24
CA GLY A 65 9.83 -17.24 -8.91
C GLY A 65 9.89 -16.23 -10.08
N HIS A 66 9.84 -16.70 -11.34
CA HIS A 66 9.91 -15.83 -12.53
C HIS A 66 8.55 -15.63 -13.19
N SER A 67 8.40 -14.56 -13.97
CA SER A 67 7.19 -14.35 -14.76
C SER A 67 7.06 -15.36 -15.91
N HIS A 68 5.82 -15.77 -16.24
CA HIS A 68 5.54 -16.69 -17.34
C HIS A 68 6.15 -16.27 -18.69
N PRO A 69 6.08 -14.98 -19.12
CA PRO A 69 6.73 -14.54 -20.36
C PRO A 69 8.25 -14.67 -20.33
N SER A 70 8.88 -14.43 -19.16
CA SER A 70 10.34 -14.57 -18.99
C SER A 70 10.76 -16.03 -19.16
N VAL A 71 10.05 -16.95 -18.51
CA VAL A 71 10.34 -18.40 -18.60
C VAL A 71 10.10 -18.91 -20.02
N SER A 72 9.01 -18.51 -20.68
CA SER A 72 8.74 -18.88 -22.07
C SER A 72 9.87 -18.45 -23.02
N LYS A 73 10.41 -17.23 -22.84
CA LYS A 73 11.56 -16.75 -23.63
C LYS A 73 12.83 -17.56 -23.38
N ILE A 74 13.12 -17.89 -22.12
CA ILE A 74 14.28 -18.74 -21.76
C ILE A 74 14.15 -20.11 -22.40
N ILE A 75 12.99 -20.76 -22.31
CA ILE A 75 12.76 -22.08 -22.90
C ILE A 75 12.93 -22.04 -24.41
N ALA A 76 12.38 -21.04 -25.11
CA ALA A 76 12.53 -20.91 -26.56
C ALA A 76 14.01 -20.81 -26.99
N GLU A 77 14.84 -20.08 -26.23
CA GLU A 77 16.29 -20.02 -26.46
C GLU A 77 16.97 -21.38 -26.19
N MET A 78 16.59 -22.07 -25.12
CA MET A 78 17.14 -23.39 -24.79
C MET A 78 16.74 -24.46 -25.82
N VAL A 79 15.52 -24.40 -26.37
CA VAL A 79 15.06 -25.27 -27.48
C VAL A 79 15.94 -25.01 -28.71
N LYS A 80 16.14 -23.75 -29.07
CA LYS A 80 16.99 -23.36 -30.22
C LYS A 80 18.42 -23.88 -30.09
N ASN A 81 18.96 -23.92 -28.87
CA ASN A 81 20.31 -24.42 -28.59
C ASN A 81 20.37 -25.94 -28.28
N GLY A 82 19.22 -26.62 -28.37
CA GLY A 82 19.10 -28.07 -28.25
C GLY A 82 19.21 -28.60 -26.82
N PHE A 83 19.05 -27.78 -25.78
CA PHE A 83 19.14 -28.22 -24.37
C PHE A 83 17.82 -28.80 -23.84
N VAL A 84 16.68 -28.31 -24.35
CA VAL A 84 15.35 -28.75 -23.92
C VAL A 84 14.49 -29.08 -25.14
N ILE A 85 13.46 -29.88 -24.91
CA ILE A 85 12.43 -30.21 -25.89
C ILE A 85 11.05 -29.82 -25.33
N GLU A 86 10.17 -29.36 -26.22
CA GLU A 86 8.76 -29.14 -25.91
C GLU A 86 7.90 -30.23 -26.55
N LYS A 87 6.97 -30.78 -25.78
CA LYS A 87 5.95 -31.72 -26.25
C LYS A 87 4.57 -31.20 -25.82
N LYS A 88 3.53 -31.52 -26.60
CA LYS A 88 2.16 -31.28 -26.14
C LYS A 88 1.85 -32.20 -24.97
N ASP A 89 1.23 -31.64 -23.94
CA ASP A 89 0.70 -32.39 -22.81
C ASP A 89 -0.32 -33.42 -23.30
N LYS A 90 -0.20 -34.67 -22.82
CA LYS A 90 -1.08 -35.78 -23.17
C LYS A 90 -2.47 -35.62 -22.55
N ALA A 91 -2.61 -34.85 -21.47
CA ALA A 91 -3.87 -34.62 -20.75
C ALA A 91 -4.62 -33.36 -21.23
N ASP A 92 -3.91 -32.31 -21.64
CA ASP A 92 -4.49 -31.06 -22.19
C ASP A 92 -3.61 -30.53 -23.32
N GLY A 93 -3.95 -30.82 -24.58
CA GLY A 93 -3.16 -30.48 -25.77
C GLY A 93 -2.92 -28.98 -26.02
N ARG A 94 -3.41 -28.11 -25.12
CA ARG A 94 -3.12 -26.67 -25.05
C ARG A 94 -1.91 -26.33 -24.17
N ARG A 95 -1.41 -27.28 -23.36
CA ARG A 95 -0.26 -27.11 -22.49
C ARG A 95 0.97 -27.72 -23.14
N ASN A 96 2.09 -27.00 -23.10
CA ASN A 96 3.38 -27.54 -23.50
C ASN A 96 4.13 -28.03 -22.26
N MET A 97 4.58 -29.28 -22.32
CA MET A 97 5.47 -29.92 -21.38
C MET A 97 6.91 -29.73 -21.87
N VAL A 98 7.80 -29.40 -20.95
CA VAL A 98 9.19 -29.10 -21.19
C VAL A 98 10.03 -30.14 -20.45
N SER A 99 11.04 -30.68 -21.12
CA SER A 99 12.02 -31.58 -20.51
C SER A 99 13.40 -31.42 -21.15
N LEU A 100 14.44 -31.93 -20.47
CA LEU A 100 15.78 -31.94 -21.04
C LEU A 100 15.83 -32.82 -22.30
N SER A 101 16.57 -32.35 -23.30
CA SER A 101 16.94 -33.17 -24.46
C SER A 101 18.04 -34.17 -24.10
N ALA A 102 18.43 -35.06 -25.04
CA ALA A 102 19.60 -35.92 -24.85
C ALA A 102 20.89 -35.11 -24.57
N LYS A 103 21.10 -34.00 -25.30
CA LYS A 103 22.20 -33.07 -25.07
C LYS A 103 22.09 -32.40 -23.69
N GLY A 104 20.88 -31.99 -23.29
CA GLY A 104 20.63 -31.42 -21.97
C GLY A 104 20.97 -32.39 -20.84
N ILE A 105 20.59 -33.66 -20.97
CA ILE A 105 20.90 -34.71 -19.99
C ILE A 105 22.42 -34.95 -19.90
N GLU A 106 23.13 -34.99 -21.04
CA GLU A 106 24.60 -35.14 -21.04
C GLU A 106 25.30 -33.98 -20.33
N VAL A 107 24.87 -32.74 -20.62
CA VAL A 107 25.38 -31.55 -19.95
C VAL A 107 25.03 -31.56 -18.46
N GLY A 108 23.85 -32.04 -18.09
CA GLY A 108 23.43 -32.19 -16.69
C GLY A 108 24.32 -33.15 -15.90
N LYS A 109 25.02 -34.09 -16.55
CA LYS A 109 26.05 -34.92 -15.91
C LYS A 109 27.38 -34.18 -15.76
N LYS A 110 27.79 -33.44 -16.78
CA LYS A 110 29.05 -32.68 -16.81
C LYS A 110 29.06 -31.50 -15.83
N ILE A 111 27.90 -30.89 -15.59
CA ILE A 111 27.77 -29.68 -14.78
C ILE A 111 27.88 -29.94 -13.26
N GLN A 112 27.88 -31.21 -12.82
CA GLN A 112 27.88 -31.55 -11.39
C GLN A 112 29.14 -31.06 -10.67
N ASP A 113 30.31 -31.28 -11.25
CA ASP A 113 31.58 -30.81 -10.67
C ASP A 113 31.60 -29.28 -10.57
N GLN A 114 31.08 -28.60 -11.60
CA GLN A 114 30.90 -27.15 -11.57
C GLN A 114 29.97 -26.70 -10.43
N TYR A 115 28.84 -27.39 -10.20
CA TYR A 115 27.94 -27.04 -9.10
C TYR A 115 28.63 -27.15 -7.75
N ALA A 116 29.42 -28.20 -7.53
CA ALA A 116 30.19 -28.38 -6.31
C ALA A 116 31.23 -27.26 -6.14
N ASP A 117 31.99 -26.95 -7.18
CA ASP A 117 33.03 -25.92 -7.14
C ASP A 117 32.45 -24.51 -6.96
N VAL A 118 31.33 -24.19 -7.63
CA VAL A 118 30.60 -22.93 -7.43
C VAL A 118 30.06 -22.84 -6.01
N THR A 119 29.52 -23.93 -5.46
CA THR A 119 29.03 -23.98 -4.07
C THR A 119 30.17 -23.68 -3.09
N ASN A 120 31.30 -24.36 -3.22
CA ASN A 120 32.47 -24.13 -2.36
C ASN A 120 32.99 -22.69 -2.47
N ALA A 121 33.05 -22.12 -3.68
CA ALA A 121 33.49 -20.73 -3.87
C ALA A 121 32.52 -19.71 -3.23
N VAL A 122 31.21 -19.97 -3.30
CA VAL A 122 30.20 -19.12 -2.64
C VAL A 122 30.29 -19.27 -1.12
N GLU A 123 30.48 -20.48 -0.58
CA GLU A 123 30.69 -20.71 0.85
C GLU A 123 31.96 -20.03 1.37
N GLU A 124 33.05 -20.06 0.59
CA GLU A 124 34.28 -19.33 0.91
C GLU A 124 34.01 -17.82 0.97
N LEU A 125 33.35 -17.25 -0.03
CA LEU A 125 32.99 -15.82 -0.05
C LEU A 125 32.12 -15.44 1.15
N LEU A 126 31.12 -16.27 1.50
CA LEU A 126 30.26 -16.06 2.67
C LEU A 126 31.06 -16.12 3.98
N SER A 127 32.06 -17.01 4.09
CA SER A 127 32.91 -17.11 5.28
C SER A 127 33.80 -15.88 5.51
N GLN A 128 34.12 -15.16 4.43
CA GLN A 128 34.92 -13.91 4.47
C GLN A 128 34.04 -12.66 4.70
N ALA A 129 32.72 -12.78 4.55
CA ALA A 129 31.80 -11.67 4.72
C ALA A 129 31.33 -11.54 6.18
N ASN A 130 31.21 -10.30 6.64
CA ASN A 130 30.61 -10.02 7.97
C ASN A 130 29.09 -10.25 8.00
N HIS A 131 28.44 -10.27 6.83
CA HIS A 131 26.99 -10.39 6.70
C HIS A 131 26.65 -11.49 5.70
N ASP A 132 25.77 -12.39 6.11
CA ASP A 132 25.24 -13.48 5.28
C ASP A 132 24.24 -12.91 4.27
N LEU A 133 24.68 -12.70 3.02
CA LEU A 133 23.86 -12.11 1.97
C LEU A 133 22.67 -13.01 1.60
N TRP A 134 22.83 -14.33 1.69
CA TRP A 134 21.77 -15.29 1.38
C TRP A 134 20.58 -15.08 2.32
N LYS A 135 20.85 -15.08 3.62
CA LYS A 135 19.81 -14.80 4.65
C LYS A 135 19.28 -13.37 4.58
N ALA A 136 20.12 -12.40 4.25
CA ALA A 136 19.69 -11.01 4.13
C ALA A 136 18.70 -10.82 2.97
N ILE A 137 18.87 -11.52 1.85
CA ILE A 137 17.91 -11.49 0.73
C ILE A 137 16.59 -12.13 1.16
N GLU A 138 16.63 -13.32 1.78
CA GLU A 138 15.43 -14.00 2.29
C GLU A 138 14.63 -13.11 3.27
N GLU A 139 15.31 -12.44 4.21
CA GLU A 139 14.67 -11.50 5.13
C GLU A 139 14.03 -10.33 4.38
N TRP A 140 14.70 -9.78 3.36
CA TRP A 140 14.16 -8.69 2.57
C TRP A 140 12.94 -9.11 1.75
N GLU A 141 12.96 -10.30 1.16
CA GLU A 141 11.82 -10.88 0.45
C GLU A 141 10.60 -10.97 1.37
N TYR A 142 10.77 -11.57 2.54
CA TYR A 142 9.72 -11.63 3.57
C TYR A 142 9.21 -10.23 3.95
N LEU A 143 10.10 -9.28 4.24
CA LEU A 143 9.72 -7.91 4.63
C LEU A 143 9.01 -7.12 3.51
N LEU A 144 9.34 -7.39 2.25
CA LEU A 144 8.71 -6.81 1.08
C LEU A 144 7.33 -7.40 0.81
N GLU A 145 7.13 -8.69 1.07
CA GLU A 145 5.82 -9.34 1.04
C GLU A 145 4.89 -8.77 2.12
N GLN A 146 5.39 -8.59 3.35
CA GLN A 146 4.61 -7.99 4.43
C GLN A 146 4.20 -6.55 4.10
N LYS A 147 5.15 -5.74 3.59
CA LYS A 147 4.88 -4.37 3.17
C LYS A 147 5.85 -3.93 2.09
N SER A 148 5.34 -3.86 0.86
CA SER A 148 6.11 -3.44 -0.31
C SER A 148 6.74 -2.06 -0.13
N LEU A 149 7.84 -1.83 -0.85
CA LEU A 149 8.52 -0.53 -0.86
C LEU A 149 7.57 0.61 -1.24
N LEU A 150 6.69 0.40 -2.23
CA LEU A 150 5.66 1.37 -2.61
C LEU A 150 4.77 1.76 -1.42
N ARG A 151 4.27 0.79 -0.66
CA ARG A 151 3.44 1.06 0.52
C ARG A 151 4.20 1.79 1.63
N ARG A 152 5.50 1.51 1.79
CA ARG A 152 6.37 2.23 2.73
C ARG A 152 6.56 3.68 2.30
N VAL A 153 6.86 3.92 1.02
CA VAL A 153 7.00 5.27 0.46
C VAL A 153 5.68 6.05 0.56
N GLN A 154 4.55 5.43 0.21
CA GLN A 154 3.22 6.04 0.35
C GLN A 154 2.92 6.43 1.81
N ALA A 155 3.34 5.62 2.79
CA ALA A 155 3.16 5.96 4.21
C ALA A 155 4.00 7.19 4.62
N HIS A 156 5.27 7.28 4.20
CA HIS A 156 6.10 8.46 4.47
C HIS A 156 5.61 9.70 3.72
N GLN A 157 5.18 9.54 2.46
CA GLN A 157 4.54 10.61 1.69
C GLN A 157 3.30 11.11 2.42
N LYS A 158 2.45 10.21 2.90
CA LYS A 158 1.25 10.55 3.65
C LYS A 158 1.56 11.36 4.90
N ILE A 159 2.55 10.96 5.71
CA ILE A 159 3.00 11.72 6.88
C ILE A 159 3.44 13.13 6.47
N ARG A 160 4.30 13.23 5.44
CA ARG A 160 4.78 14.51 4.93
C ARG A 160 3.63 15.42 4.48
N GLU A 161 2.66 14.88 3.72
CA GLU A 161 1.51 15.68 3.27
C GLU A 161 0.56 16.04 4.42
N SER A 162 0.40 15.17 5.42
CA SER A 162 -0.38 15.47 6.63
C SER A 162 0.23 16.62 7.44
N ASN A 163 1.57 16.74 7.49
CA ASN A 163 2.24 17.85 8.19
C ASN A 163 2.01 19.22 7.55
N LYS A 164 1.53 19.27 6.30
CA LYS A 164 1.13 20.52 5.64
C LYS A 164 -0.31 20.92 5.93
N VAL A 165 -1.03 20.08 6.67
CA VAL A 165 -2.42 20.33 7.06
C VAL A 165 -2.41 21.10 8.38
N HIS A 166 -3.03 22.28 8.37
CA HIS A 166 -3.22 23.09 9.57
C HIS A 166 -4.70 23.12 9.91
N ILE A 167 -5.05 22.81 11.15
CA ILE A 167 -6.42 22.97 11.62
C ILE A 167 -6.54 24.35 12.27
N VAL A 168 -7.46 25.16 11.76
CA VAL A 168 -7.71 26.52 12.25
C VAL A 168 -9.17 26.66 12.69
N PRO A 169 -9.47 27.54 13.66
CA PRO A 169 -10.85 27.89 13.95
C PRO A 169 -11.51 28.56 12.74
N TYR A 170 -12.83 28.39 12.65
CA TYR A 170 -13.62 29.10 11.65
C TYR A 170 -13.58 30.62 11.87
N GLU A 171 -13.57 31.32 10.74
CA GLU A 171 -13.69 32.77 10.60
C GLU A 171 -14.66 33.02 9.44
N PRO A 172 -15.36 34.17 9.38
CA PRO A 172 -16.33 34.46 8.31
C PRO A 172 -15.78 34.32 6.89
N LYS A 173 -14.45 34.52 6.69
CA LYS A 173 -13.78 34.30 5.40
C LYS A 173 -13.89 32.86 4.88
N TYR A 174 -14.15 31.88 5.76
CA TYR A 174 -14.30 30.46 5.42
C TYR A 174 -15.76 30.04 5.17
N ALA A 175 -16.75 30.93 5.34
CA ALA A 175 -18.17 30.61 5.15
C ALA A 175 -18.46 29.92 3.81
N ARG A 176 -17.91 30.47 2.72
CA ARG A 176 -18.06 29.90 1.38
C ARG A 176 -17.48 28.49 1.26
N ALA A 177 -16.31 28.25 1.86
CA ALA A 177 -15.66 26.95 1.83
C ALA A 177 -16.43 25.91 2.68
N PHE A 178 -16.92 26.33 3.86
CA PHE A 178 -17.74 25.48 4.73
C PHE A 178 -18.99 24.98 4.03
N LYS A 179 -19.73 25.88 3.36
CA LYS A 179 -20.90 25.54 2.56
C LYS A 179 -20.52 24.62 1.38
N ALA A 180 -19.58 25.05 0.53
CA ALA A 180 -19.24 24.32 -0.69
C ALA A 180 -18.73 22.89 -0.43
N LEU A 181 -17.89 22.69 0.59
CA LEU A 181 -17.36 21.38 0.95
C LEU A 181 -18.46 20.42 1.42
N ASN A 182 -19.39 20.91 2.25
CA ASN A 182 -20.52 20.11 2.70
C ASN A 182 -21.50 19.83 1.56
N GLU A 183 -21.83 20.80 0.71
CA GLU A 183 -22.71 20.60 -0.44
C GLU A 183 -22.14 19.59 -1.44
N GLU A 184 -20.84 19.67 -1.77
CA GLU A 184 -20.15 18.71 -2.65
C GLU A 184 -20.24 17.29 -2.07
N TRP A 185 -19.97 17.16 -0.77
CA TRP A 185 -20.01 15.86 -0.10
C TRP A 185 -21.43 15.29 0.00
N ILE A 186 -22.41 16.09 0.43
CA ILE A 186 -23.81 15.64 0.55
C ILE A 186 -24.31 15.23 -0.81
N SER A 187 -24.15 16.10 -1.83
CA SER A 187 -24.67 15.86 -3.18
C SER A 187 -24.02 14.66 -3.88
N GLN A 188 -22.81 14.26 -3.47
CA GLN A 188 -22.16 13.06 -3.98
C GLN A 188 -22.84 11.76 -3.49
N TYR A 189 -23.41 11.75 -2.29
CA TYR A 189 -23.89 10.52 -1.63
C TYR A 189 -25.39 10.53 -1.29
N PHE A 190 -25.99 11.71 -1.18
CA PHE A 190 -27.34 11.96 -0.67
C PHE A 190 -27.97 13.18 -1.37
N LYS A 191 -29.22 13.47 -1.00
CA LYS A 191 -29.93 14.70 -1.33
C LYS A 191 -29.74 15.71 -0.19
N MET A 192 -29.61 16.98 -0.53
CA MET A 192 -29.63 18.08 0.45
C MET A 192 -30.98 18.14 1.15
N GLU A 193 -30.99 18.27 2.47
CA GLU A 193 -32.19 18.34 3.31
C GLU A 193 -32.36 19.74 3.94
N GLU A 194 -33.55 20.10 4.41
CA GLU A 194 -33.83 21.45 4.96
C GLU A 194 -32.88 21.84 6.10
N ALA A 195 -32.56 20.89 6.97
CA ALA A 195 -31.62 21.07 8.07
C ALA A 195 -30.17 21.28 7.59
N ASP A 196 -29.81 20.86 6.37
CA ASP A 196 -28.51 21.20 5.78
C ASP A 196 -28.47 22.66 5.33
N TYR A 197 -29.47 23.13 4.60
CA TYR A 197 -29.53 24.52 4.13
C TYR A 197 -29.47 25.51 5.30
N LYS A 198 -30.25 25.27 6.37
CA LYS A 198 -30.24 26.13 7.58
C LYS A 198 -28.84 26.26 8.19
N ALA A 199 -28.11 25.16 8.29
CA ALA A 199 -26.78 25.14 8.89
C ALA A 199 -25.69 25.72 7.96
N LEU A 200 -25.78 25.49 6.64
CA LEU A 200 -24.76 25.89 5.68
C LEU A 200 -24.91 27.33 5.19
N ASP A 201 -26.14 27.85 5.10
CA ASP A 201 -26.41 29.21 4.62
C ASP A 201 -26.16 30.28 5.69
N ASN A 202 -26.25 29.90 6.98
CA ASN A 202 -26.03 30.80 8.11
C ASN A 202 -25.26 30.09 9.24
N ALA A 203 -24.01 29.69 8.96
CA ALA A 203 -23.16 28.99 9.92
C ALA A 203 -22.94 29.79 11.21
N ASP A 204 -22.75 31.11 11.11
CA ASP A 204 -22.57 31.99 12.25
C ASP A 204 -23.80 32.00 13.17
N GLY A 205 -25.00 32.17 12.62
CA GLY A 205 -26.23 32.16 13.41
C GLY A 205 -26.64 30.78 13.93
N TYR A 206 -26.48 29.73 13.12
CA TYR A 206 -26.95 28.39 13.46
C TYR A 206 -25.99 27.62 14.37
N ILE A 207 -24.68 27.83 14.22
CA ILE A 207 -23.65 27.07 14.93
C ILE A 207 -22.91 27.96 15.93
N ILE A 208 -22.25 29.03 15.45
CA ILE A 208 -21.31 29.81 16.28
C ILE A 208 -22.02 30.54 17.42
N ASN A 209 -23.10 31.26 17.10
CA ASN A 209 -23.86 32.05 18.08
C ASN A 209 -24.60 31.18 19.12
N ASN A 210 -24.77 29.88 18.83
CA ASN A 210 -25.40 28.92 19.73
C ASN A 210 -24.38 28.16 20.60
N GLY A 211 -23.14 28.65 20.68
CA GLY A 211 -22.07 28.01 21.47
C GLY A 211 -21.42 26.81 20.78
N GLY A 212 -21.69 26.60 19.49
CA GLY A 212 -21.01 25.63 18.65
C GLY A 212 -19.70 26.19 18.07
N HIS A 213 -18.93 25.30 17.47
CA HIS A 213 -17.65 25.63 16.84
C HIS A 213 -17.51 24.96 15.49
N ILE A 214 -16.75 25.58 14.59
CA ILE A 214 -16.36 24.97 13.32
C ILE A 214 -14.84 25.02 13.24
N LEU A 215 -14.24 23.91 12.83
CA LEU A 215 -12.82 23.81 12.50
C LEU A 215 -12.66 23.64 11.00
N VAL A 216 -11.63 24.27 10.46
CA VAL A 216 -11.28 24.26 9.04
C VAL A 216 -9.89 23.64 8.89
N ALA A 217 -9.75 22.67 8.00
CA ALA A 217 -8.48 22.12 7.60
C ALA A 217 -7.96 22.88 6.38
N LEU A 218 -6.81 23.55 6.54
CA LEU A 218 -6.07 24.17 5.46
C LEU A 218 -4.98 23.23 4.97
N TYR A 219 -4.81 23.12 3.67
CA TYR A 219 -3.67 22.42 3.05
C TYR A 219 -3.04 23.36 2.03
N ASN A 220 -1.77 23.73 2.27
CA ASN A 220 -1.11 24.84 1.56
C ASN A 220 -1.97 26.11 1.55
N ASP A 221 -2.49 26.48 2.74
CA ASP A 221 -3.34 27.65 2.98
C ASP A 221 -4.72 27.64 2.29
N GLU A 222 -5.07 26.58 1.55
CA GLU A 222 -6.39 26.41 0.96
C GLU A 222 -7.33 25.59 1.87
N PRO A 223 -8.58 26.02 2.11
CA PRO A 223 -9.55 25.26 2.89
C PRO A 223 -9.99 24.01 2.12
N VAL A 224 -9.64 22.84 2.65
CA VAL A 224 -9.89 21.54 2.02
C VAL A 224 -10.71 20.59 2.88
N GLY A 225 -11.05 20.98 4.10
CA GLY A 225 -11.95 20.20 4.95
C GLY A 225 -12.54 21.05 6.06
N VAL A 226 -13.67 20.61 6.58
CA VAL A 226 -14.38 21.27 7.68
C VAL A 226 -15.00 20.23 8.61
N CYS A 227 -15.21 20.62 9.86
CA CYS A 227 -15.95 19.83 10.84
C CYS A 227 -16.62 20.79 11.83
N ALA A 228 -17.88 20.57 12.13
CA ALA A 228 -18.62 21.34 13.12
C ALA A 228 -18.81 20.55 14.42
N LEU A 229 -18.88 21.29 15.51
CA LEU A 229 -19.24 20.85 16.85
C LEU A 229 -20.47 21.66 17.26
N LEU A 230 -21.65 21.07 17.20
CA LEU A 230 -22.91 21.75 17.50
C LEU A 230 -23.20 21.58 18.98
N LYS A 231 -23.50 22.67 19.69
CA LYS A 231 -23.96 22.56 21.08
C LYS A 231 -25.32 21.86 21.09
N MET A 232 -25.45 20.84 21.92
CA MET A 232 -26.71 20.13 22.10
C MET A 232 -27.45 20.65 23.33
N ASP A 233 -28.76 20.79 23.21
CA ASP A 233 -29.69 20.93 24.33
C ASP A 233 -30.21 19.53 24.66
N ASP A 234 -29.43 18.79 25.44
CA ASP A 234 -29.62 17.36 25.62
C ASP A 234 -29.20 16.88 27.03
N PRO A 235 -29.91 15.94 27.66
CA PRO A 235 -29.55 15.45 28.99
C PRO A 235 -28.25 14.62 29.04
N ASP A 236 -27.85 13.96 27.95
CA ASP A 236 -26.72 13.02 27.94
C ASP A 236 -25.50 13.51 27.15
N TYR A 237 -25.72 14.37 26.15
CA TYR A 237 -24.67 14.79 25.22
C TYR A 237 -24.46 16.29 25.22
N ASP A 238 -23.21 16.72 25.35
CA ASP A 238 -22.88 18.14 25.38
C ASP A 238 -22.83 18.76 23.99
N TYR A 239 -22.36 17.97 23.01
CA TYR A 239 -22.13 18.41 21.64
C TYR A 239 -22.29 17.28 20.62
N GLU A 240 -22.70 17.66 19.42
CA GLU A 240 -22.73 16.80 18.23
C GLU A 240 -21.56 17.13 17.30
N LEU A 241 -20.80 16.12 16.88
CA LEU A 241 -19.88 16.22 15.75
C LEU A 241 -20.68 16.08 14.46
N ALA A 242 -20.77 17.15 13.69
CA ALA A 242 -21.51 17.16 12.42
C ALA A 242 -20.77 17.93 11.32
N LYS A 243 -21.36 17.94 10.12
CA LYS A 243 -20.87 18.70 8.94
C LYS A 243 -19.39 18.48 8.65
N MET A 244 -18.92 17.23 8.85
CA MET A 244 -17.56 16.85 8.50
C MET A 244 -17.49 16.54 7.01
N ALA A 245 -16.80 17.39 6.27
CA ALA A 245 -16.57 17.23 4.84
C ALA A 245 -15.09 17.46 4.50
N VAL A 246 -14.57 16.66 3.57
CA VAL A 246 -13.18 16.77 3.08
C VAL A 246 -13.20 16.72 1.57
N SER A 247 -12.56 17.70 0.93
CA SER A 247 -12.46 17.80 -0.52
C SER A 247 -11.88 16.51 -1.11
N PRO A 248 -12.47 15.95 -2.19
CA PRO A 248 -11.91 14.82 -2.91
C PRO A 248 -10.46 15.03 -3.35
N LYS A 249 -10.09 16.27 -3.69
CA LYS A 249 -8.74 16.67 -4.12
C LYS A 249 -7.69 16.51 -3.01
N ALA A 250 -8.13 16.49 -1.75
CA ALA A 250 -7.28 16.40 -0.58
C ALA A 250 -7.29 15.02 0.10
N ARG A 251 -7.93 14.01 -0.52
CA ARG A 251 -7.94 12.63 -0.02
C ARG A 251 -6.52 12.05 0.14
N GLY A 252 -6.40 11.05 1.02
CA GLY A 252 -5.15 10.38 1.32
C GLY A 252 -4.23 11.10 2.31
N LYS A 253 -4.58 12.31 2.77
CA LYS A 253 -3.74 13.17 3.65
C LYS A 253 -4.14 13.15 5.13
N ASN A 254 -4.94 12.18 5.56
CA ASN A 254 -5.50 12.07 6.93
C ASN A 254 -6.36 13.26 7.41
N ILE A 255 -6.81 14.15 6.53
CA ILE A 255 -7.53 15.38 6.93
C ILE A 255 -8.76 15.09 7.82
N GLY A 256 -9.60 14.12 7.46
CA GLY A 256 -10.76 13.78 8.30
C GLY A 256 -10.39 13.30 9.70
N PHE A 257 -9.26 12.58 9.83
CA PHE A 257 -8.73 12.17 11.13
C PHE A 257 -8.18 13.34 11.93
N LEU A 258 -7.42 14.23 11.30
CA LEU A 258 -6.92 15.44 11.94
C LEU A 258 -8.04 16.37 12.41
N LEU A 259 -9.08 16.56 11.57
CA LEU A 259 -10.29 17.32 11.94
C LEU A 259 -11.02 16.66 13.12
N GLY A 260 -11.24 15.34 13.05
CA GLY A 260 -11.92 14.61 14.12
C GLY A 260 -11.14 14.62 15.44
N GLN A 261 -9.81 14.52 15.42
CA GLN A 261 -9.01 14.69 16.63
C GLN A 261 -9.12 16.12 17.16
N ALA A 262 -8.98 17.12 16.30
CA ALA A 262 -9.04 18.52 16.71
C ALA A 262 -10.42 18.92 17.27
N ILE A 263 -11.51 18.37 16.73
CA ILE A 263 -12.87 18.65 17.23
C ILE A 263 -13.13 17.99 18.58
N VAL A 264 -12.60 16.78 18.80
CA VAL A 264 -12.65 16.10 20.11
C VAL A 264 -11.85 16.88 21.15
N GLU A 265 -10.63 17.32 20.83
CA GLU A 265 -9.84 18.16 21.74
C GLU A 265 -10.50 19.52 21.98
N LYS A 266 -11.15 20.10 20.97
CA LYS A 266 -11.96 21.32 21.15
C LYS A 266 -13.09 21.07 22.14
N ALA A 267 -13.84 19.98 22.01
CA ALA A 267 -14.90 19.63 22.95
C ALA A 267 -14.39 19.45 24.39
N LYS A 268 -13.27 18.73 24.58
CA LYS A 268 -12.63 18.60 25.89
C LYS A 268 -12.23 19.95 26.48
N SER A 269 -11.67 20.85 25.67
CA SER A 269 -11.29 22.20 26.12
C SER A 269 -12.49 23.05 26.57
N LEU A 270 -13.70 22.69 26.15
CA LEU A 270 -14.96 23.32 26.57
C LEU A 270 -15.57 22.65 27.81
N GLY A 271 -14.92 21.62 28.36
CA GLY A 271 -15.43 20.86 29.50
C GLY A 271 -16.53 19.86 29.15
N ALA A 272 -16.68 19.47 27.88
CA ALA A 272 -17.65 18.46 27.48
C ALA A 272 -17.28 17.08 28.05
N HIS A 273 -18.30 16.33 28.48
CA HIS A 273 -18.20 14.96 28.99
C HIS A 273 -18.56 13.93 27.92
N LYS A 274 -19.49 14.25 27.02
CA LYS A 274 -19.95 13.29 26.01
C LYS A 274 -20.23 13.93 24.67
N LEU A 275 -19.76 13.27 23.62
CA LEU A 275 -20.02 13.64 22.24
C LEU A 275 -20.98 12.65 21.58
N TYR A 276 -21.79 13.18 20.68
CA TYR A 276 -22.68 12.43 19.82
C TYR A 276 -22.34 12.65 18.35
N LEU A 277 -22.67 11.70 17.49
CA LEU A 277 -22.69 11.91 16.04
C LEU A 277 -23.70 11.00 15.35
N GLU A 278 -24.10 11.43 14.16
CA GLU A 278 -24.91 10.65 13.23
C GLU A 278 -24.15 10.41 11.93
N SER A 279 -24.39 9.25 11.31
CA SER A 279 -23.76 8.89 10.04
C SER A 279 -24.62 7.89 9.26
N ASN A 280 -24.09 7.42 8.14
CA ASN A 280 -24.67 6.36 7.34
C ASN A 280 -23.66 5.23 7.09
N THR A 281 -24.09 3.99 7.29
CA THR A 281 -23.30 2.77 7.14
C THR A 281 -22.73 2.55 5.73
N ILE A 282 -23.26 3.19 4.68
CA ILE A 282 -22.65 3.17 3.33
C ILE A 282 -21.29 3.88 3.33
N LEU A 283 -21.07 4.83 4.25
CA LEU A 283 -19.85 5.63 4.37
C LEU A 283 -18.78 4.89 5.19
N LYS A 284 -18.38 3.70 4.73
CA LYS A 284 -17.37 2.85 5.41
C LYS A 284 -16.11 3.62 5.85
N PRO A 285 -15.55 4.58 5.07
CA PRO A 285 -14.41 5.38 5.51
C PRO A 285 -14.68 6.24 6.75
N ALA A 286 -15.87 6.85 6.85
CA ALA A 286 -16.26 7.68 7.99
C ALA A 286 -16.49 6.82 9.25
N ILE A 287 -17.15 5.67 9.11
CA ILE A 287 -17.35 4.75 10.23
C ILE A 287 -16.01 4.22 10.78
N SER A 288 -15.08 3.83 9.89
CA SER A 288 -13.73 3.43 10.31
C SER A 288 -12.96 4.57 10.99
N LEU A 289 -13.17 5.81 10.55
CA LEU A 289 -12.60 6.99 11.17
C LEU A 289 -13.14 7.19 12.60
N TYR A 290 -14.46 7.16 12.79
CA TYR A 290 -15.08 7.37 14.10
C TYR A 290 -14.68 6.30 15.11
N HIS A 291 -14.61 5.02 14.71
CA HIS A 291 -14.08 3.97 15.57
C HIS A 291 -12.62 4.22 15.98
N LYS A 292 -11.76 4.73 15.08
CA LYS A 292 -10.38 5.09 15.43
C LYS A 292 -10.28 6.27 16.40
N LEU A 293 -11.26 7.16 16.39
CA LEU A 293 -11.39 8.25 17.36
C LEU A 293 -11.97 7.79 18.69
N GLY A 294 -12.42 6.53 18.79
CA GLY A 294 -12.96 5.93 20.00
C GLY A 294 -14.49 5.93 20.09
N PHE A 295 -15.20 6.39 19.05
CA PHE A 295 -16.66 6.37 19.06
C PHE A 295 -17.21 4.93 19.04
N VAL A 296 -18.27 4.71 19.82
CA VAL A 296 -19.00 3.44 19.92
C VAL A 296 -20.43 3.62 19.44
N LYS A 297 -21.03 2.56 18.89
CA LYS A 297 -22.41 2.63 18.35
C LYS A 297 -23.41 2.75 19.50
N VAL A 298 -24.39 3.63 19.32
CA VAL A 298 -25.58 3.77 20.18
C VAL A 298 -26.85 3.80 19.34
N ALA A 299 -28.00 3.85 20.01
CA ALA A 299 -29.32 3.97 19.39
C ALA A 299 -30.30 4.69 20.32
N GLY A 300 -31.42 5.15 19.77
CA GLY A 300 -32.58 5.58 20.56
C GLY A 300 -32.93 7.07 20.41
N ARG A 301 -32.18 7.83 19.61
CA ARG A 301 -32.47 9.26 19.38
C ARG A 301 -33.16 9.49 18.05
N PRO A 302 -34.15 10.39 17.97
CA PRO A 302 -34.71 10.80 16.70
C PRO A 302 -33.66 11.60 15.92
N SER A 303 -33.54 11.30 14.63
CA SER A 303 -32.66 12.03 13.71
C SER A 303 -33.49 13.05 12.91
N PRO A 304 -33.01 14.29 12.73
CA PRO A 304 -33.62 15.24 11.79
C PRO A 304 -33.31 14.90 10.32
N TYR A 305 -32.44 13.91 10.08
CA TYR A 305 -31.99 13.48 8.76
C TYR A 305 -32.54 12.11 8.38
N GLU A 306 -33.20 12.01 7.22
CA GLU A 306 -33.68 10.72 6.68
C GLU A 306 -32.53 9.76 6.36
N ARG A 307 -31.37 10.33 5.97
CA ARG A 307 -30.18 9.55 5.58
C ARG A 307 -29.44 8.90 6.75
N ALA A 308 -29.68 9.30 7.99
CA ALA A 308 -28.94 8.75 9.13
C ALA A 308 -29.44 7.34 9.46
N ASN A 309 -28.54 6.36 9.54
CA ASN A 309 -28.89 4.98 9.94
C ASN A 309 -27.93 4.38 10.98
N ILE A 310 -27.00 5.18 11.49
CA ILE A 310 -26.12 4.81 12.59
C ILE A 310 -25.83 6.05 13.44
N GLN A 311 -25.85 5.84 14.75
CA GLN A 311 -25.59 6.83 15.77
C GLN A 311 -24.41 6.33 16.60
N MET A 312 -23.54 7.25 17.01
CA MET A 312 -22.35 6.90 17.78
C MET A 312 -22.09 7.93 18.87
N GLU A 313 -21.47 7.51 19.96
CA GLU A 313 -21.07 8.37 21.06
C GLU A 313 -19.59 8.21 21.40
N LEU A 314 -19.02 9.24 22.04
CA LEU A 314 -17.71 9.20 22.63
C LEU A 314 -17.75 9.84 24.02
N GLU A 315 -17.40 9.07 25.04
CA GLU A 315 -17.13 9.62 26.39
C GLU A 315 -15.75 10.29 26.41
N LEU A 316 -15.74 11.54 26.86
CA LEU A 316 -14.54 12.34 27.01
C LEU A 316 -14.03 12.21 28.45
N LYS A 317 -12.81 11.69 28.58
CA LYS A 317 -12.05 11.66 29.83
C LYS A 317 -11.23 12.92 29.98
#